data_AF-A0A1Y2BH76-F1
#
_entry.id   AF-A0A1Y2BH76-F1
#
_cell.length_a   1.000
_cell.length_b   1.000
_cell.length_c   1.000
_cell.angle_alpha   90.00
_cell.angle_beta   90.00
_cell.angle_gamma   90.00
#
_symmetry.space_group_name_H-M   'P 1'
#
loop_
_entity.id
_entity.type
_entity.pdbx_description
1 polymer ?
#
loop_
_entity_poly.entity_id
_entity_poly.type
_entity_poly.pdbx_seq_one_letter_code
_entity_poly.pdbx_strand_id
1 'polypeptide(L)'
;MESKVNHISERSSSDDNFDYPKIVLERKLSIRPTKEDLKLRNILKTENGESKEDDDKKSDSGSEYGVVSQNINFEKTSKQLKSILKKRPERSVLEDMNILIGRSMDPSIVATQQNLKKAQLLNAMENLMRDRPHINDEHVQKVIHFNESVEVLPTFRKSEYSRKPDINSTFKHLTPQLKMQIREELNEYKKHEMKVHESSLRNTLFH
;
A
#
# COMPACT_ATOMS: atom_id res chain seq x y z
N MET A 1 -82.22 -35.23 45.69
CA MET A 1 -81.30 -34.13 46.05
C MET A 1 -79.90 -34.72 46.04
N GLU A 2 -79.22 -34.66 44.90
CA GLU A 2 -77.89 -35.24 44.70
C GLU A 2 -76.82 -34.18 44.98
N SER A 3 -75.94 -34.52 45.90
CA SER A 3 -74.78 -33.74 46.34
C SER A 3 -73.65 -33.83 45.30
N LYS A 4 -73.25 -32.68 44.74
CA LYS A 4 -72.03 -32.56 43.94
C LYS A 4 -70.82 -32.48 44.87
N VAL A 5 -69.97 -33.51 44.83
CA VAL A 5 -68.60 -33.45 45.38
C VAL A 5 -67.65 -33.11 44.24
N ASN A 6 -67.05 -31.92 44.29
CA ASN A 6 -65.98 -31.51 43.40
C ASN A 6 -64.67 -32.19 43.83
N HIS A 7 -64.20 -33.16 43.05
CA HIS A 7 -62.82 -33.64 43.14
C HIS A 7 -61.89 -32.69 42.37
N ILE A 8 -61.12 -31.91 43.11
CA ILE A 8 -59.88 -31.30 42.64
C ILE A 8 -58.92 -32.46 42.36
N SER A 9 -58.53 -32.64 41.11
CA SER A 9 -57.43 -33.53 40.72
C SER A 9 -56.29 -32.65 40.22
N GLU A 10 -55.29 -32.50 41.10
CA GLU A 10 -53.95 -32.10 40.74
C GLU A 10 -53.42 -33.09 39.69
N ARG A 11 -53.22 -32.61 38.46
CA ARG A 11 -52.38 -33.31 37.48
C ARG A 11 -51.01 -32.66 37.53
N SER A 12 -50.10 -33.28 38.27
CA SER A 12 -48.67 -33.21 38.03
C SER A 12 -48.40 -33.76 36.61
N SER A 13 -48.17 -32.87 35.64
CA SER A 13 -47.66 -33.27 34.33
C SER A 13 -46.15 -33.19 34.32
N SER A 14 -45.55 -34.27 33.87
CA SER A 14 -44.11 -34.57 33.83
C SER A 14 -43.35 -33.76 32.77
N ASP A 15 -43.64 -32.47 32.62
CA ASP A 15 -43.16 -31.63 31.52
C ASP A 15 -41.90 -30.80 31.84
N ASP A 16 -41.48 -30.73 33.11
CA ASP A 16 -40.35 -29.89 33.56
C ASP A 16 -38.96 -30.43 33.16
N ASN A 17 -38.86 -31.67 32.67
CA ASN A 17 -37.57 -32.32 32.40
C ASN A 17 -36.93 -31.93 31.06
N PHE A 18 -37.70 -31.33 30.14
CA PHE A 18 -37.20 -30.83 28.85
C PHE A 18 -36.86 -29.34 28.83
N ASP A 19 -37.24 -28.60 29.88
CA ASP A 19 -37.07 -27.14 29.91
C ASP A 19 -35.61 -26.74 30.12
N TYR A 20 -34.89 -27.44 31.01
CA TYR A 20 -33.47 -27.17 31.24
C TYR A 20 -32.58 -27.45 30.01
N PRO A 21 -32.68 -28.62 29.33
CA PRO A 21 -31.95 -28.85 28.07
C PRO A 21 -32.27 -27.83 26.97
N LYS A 22 -33.53 -27.38 26.89
CA LYS A 22 -34.01 -26.40 25.92
C LYS A 22 -33.36 -25.02 26.16
N ILE A 23 -33.34 -24.54 27.39
CA ILE A 23 -32.72 -23.27 27.78
C ILE A 23 -31.21 -23.26 27.48
N VAL A 24 -30.52 -24.37 27.77
CA VAL A 24 -29.07 -24.50 27.49
C VAL A 24 -28.78 -24.46 25.98
N LEU A 25 -29.60 -25.13 25.18
CA LEU A 25 -29.45 -25.12 23.73
C LEU A 25 -29.68 -23.72 23.15
N GLU A 26 -30.72 -23.02 23.60
CA GLU A 26 -31.04 -21.66 23.17
C GLU A 26 -29.90 -20.69 23.48
N ARG A 27 -29.31 -20.78 24.68
CA ARG A 27 -28.09 -20.02 25.04
C ARG A 27 -26.88 -20.35 24.15
N LYS A 28 -26.68 -21.62 23.80
CA LYS A 28 -25.57 -22.02 22.92
C LYS A 28 -25.77 -21.54 21.49
N LEU A 29 -27.01 -21.52 21.01
CA LEU A 29 -27.35 -21.01 19.67
C LEU A 29 -27.23 -19.49 19.58
N SER A 30 -27.56 -18.75 20.64
CA SER A 30 -27.43 -17.29 20.65
C SER A 30 -25.99 -16.80 20.62
N ILE A 31 -25.04 -17.60 21.12
CA ILE A 31 -23.59 -17.29 21.11
C ILE A 31 -22.88 -17.96 19.93
N ARG A 32 -23.62 -18.60 19.02
CA ARG A 32 -23.03 -19.32 17.88
C ARG A 32 -22.39 -18.33 16.89
N PRO A 33 -21.10 -18.48 16.53
CA PRO A 33 -20.47 -17.69 15.48
C PRO A 33 -21.15 -17.88 14.13
N THR A 34 -21.14 -16.85 13.29
CA THR A 34 -21.75 -16.93 11.96
C THR A 34 -21.00 -17.91 11.07
N LYS A 35 -21.67 -18.41 10.02
CA LYS A 35 -21.05 -19.28 9.02
C LYS A 35 -19.84 -18.58 8.35
N GLU A 36 -19.92 -17.28 8.17
CA GLU A 36 -18.85 -16.46 7.60
C GLU A 36 -17.67 -16.33 8.57
N ASP A 37 -17.91 -16.06 9.85
CA ASP A 37 -16.84 -16.01 10.87
C ASP A 37 -16.08 -17.33 10.97
N LEU A 38 -16.79 -18.45 10.89
CA LEU A 38 -16.17 -19.78 10.90
C LEU A 38 -15.34 -20.03 9.62
N LYS A 39 -15.76 -19.51 8.46
CA LYS A 39 -14.95 -19.55 7.23
C LYS A 39 -13.70 -18.67 7.35
N LEU A 40 -13.85 -17.45 7.87
CA LEU A 40 -12.73 -16.51 8.09
C LEU A 40 -11.69 -17.07 9.06
N ARG A 41 -12.13 -17.80 10.08
CA ARG A 41 -11.26 -18.51 11.02
C ARG A 41 -10.73 -19.85 10.50
N ASN A 42 -10.97 -20.18 9.22
CA ASN A 42 -10.60 -21.44 8.59
C ASN A 42 -11.16 -22.70 9.30
N ILE A 43 -12.24 -22.56 10.07
CA ILE A 43 -12.92 -23.67 10.74
C ILE A 43 -13.90 -24.34 9.76
N LEU A 44 -14.55 -23.55 8.90
CA LEU A 44 -15.43 -24.05 7.84
C LEU A 44 -14.79 -23.81 6.46
N LYS A 45 -14.89 -24.78 5.56
CA LYS A 45 -14.36 -24.63 4.19
C LYS A 45 -15.18 -23.59 3.41
N THR A 46 -14.50 -22.76 2.62
CA THR A 46 -15.14 -21.86 1.68
C THR A 46 -15.68 -22.68 0.51
N GLU A 47 -16.98 -22.54 0.24
CA GLU A 47 -17.69 -23.35 -0.77
C GLU A 47 -17.51 -22.80 -2.19
N ASN A 48 -16.75 -21.71 -2.33
CA ASN A 48 -16.40 -21.11 -3.60
C ASN A 48 -15.07 -21.70 -4.10
N GLY A 49 -15.10 -22.97 -4.48
CA GLY A 49 -14.15 -23.49 -5.47
C GLY A 49 -14.81 -23.37 -6.83
N GLU A 50 -14.42 -22.36 -7.61
CA GLU A 50 -14.88 -22.14 -8.98
C GLU A 50 -14.86 -23.45 -9.78
N SER A 51 -16.05 -23.97 -10.08
CA SER A 51 -16.27 -24.81 -11.26
C SER A 51 -16.11 -23.92 -12.49
N LYS A 52 -14.86 -23.72 -12.92
CA LYS A 52 -14.60 -23.53 -14.34
C LYS A 52 -14.62 -24.90 -14.98
N GLU A 53 -15.55 -25.00 -15.92
CA GLU A 53 -15.76 -26.06 -16.90
C GLU A 53 -14.44 -26.69 -17.34
N ASP A 54 -14.31 -27.99 -17.12
CA ASP A 54 -13.67 -28.89 -18.08
C ASP A 54 -14.42 -30.23 -17.95
N ASP A 55 -15.17 -30.55 -19.01
CA ASP A 55 -15.76 -31.86 -19.27
C ASP A 55 -14.67 -32.94 -19.13
N ASP A 56 -14.88 -33.93 -18.25
CA ASP A 56 -15.07 -35.34 -18.62
C ASP A 56 -14.90 -36.29 -17.41
N LYS A 57 -15.70 -37.37 -17.44
CA LYS A 57 -15.68 -38.61 -16.64
C LYS A 57 -16.49 -38.70 -15.33
N LYS A 58 -17.52 -39.55 -15.43
CA LYS A 58 -18.20 -40.28 -14.35
C LYS A 58 -17.23 -41.02 -13.41
N SER A 59 -17.40 -40.82 -12.10
CA SER A 59 -17.30 -41.83 -11.04
C SER A 59 -17.82 -41.18 -9.73
N ASP A 60 -18.99 -41.56 -9.26
CA ASP A 60 -19.23 -42.51 -8.16
C ASP A 60 -18.83 -42.01 -6.75
N SER A 61 -19.77 -42.25 -5.84
CA SER A 61 -19.85 -42.05 -4.39
C SER A 61 -18.72 -41.37 -3.59
N GLY A 62 -19.10 -40.34 -2.82
CA GLY A 62 -18.61 -40.16 -1.44
C GLY A 62 -17.63 -39.01 -1.18
N SER A 63 -18.12 -37.89 -0.64
CA SER A 63 -17.54 -37.05 0.45
C SER A 63 -16.01 -36.71 0.50
N GLU A 64 -15.21 -36.90 -0.55
CA GLU A 64 -13.74 -36.77 -0.48
C GLU A 64 -13.17 -35.50 -1.17
N TYR A 65 -14.03 -34.69 -1.80
CA TYR A 65 -13.63 -33.54 -2.62
C TYR A 65 -12.98 -32.37 -1.84
N GLY A 66 -13.19 -32.29 -0.52
CA GLY A 66 -12.69 -31.17 0.28
C GLY A 66 -11.17 -31.19 0.54
N VAL A 67 -10.49 -32.32 0.38
CA VAL A 67 -9.03 -32.46 0.60
C VAL A 67 -8.28 -32.10 -0.69
N VAL A 68 -8.84 -32.48 -1.84
CA VAL A 68 -8.21 -32.29 -3.16
C VAL A 68 -8.04 -30.81 -3.53
N SER A 69 -9.01 -29.95 -3.23
CA SER A 69 -8.93 -28.51 -3.54
C SER A 69 -7.86 -27.76 -2.74
N GLN A 70 -7.58 -28.17 -1.49
CA GLN A 70 -6.47 -27.63 -0.71
C GLN A 70 -5.11 -28.03 -1.32
N ASN A 71 -5.01 -29.26 -1.81
CA ASN A 71 -3.81 -29.80 -2.43
C ASN A 71 -3.50 -29.14 -3.78
N ILE A 72 -4.51 -28.84 -4.59
CA ILE A 72 -4.33 -28.12 -5.87
C ILE A 72 -3.79 -26.70 -5.63
N ASN A 73 -4.29 -26.01 -4.59
CA ASN A 73 -3.80 -24.68 -4.23
C ASN A 73 -2.35 -24.75 -3.69
N PHE A 74 -2.04 -25.77 -2.87
CA PHE A 74 -0.67 -26.02 -2.42
C PHE A 74 0.29 -26.32 -3.56
N GLU A 75 -0.12 -27.12 -4.55
CA GLU A 75 0.76 -27.45 -5.68
C GLU A 75 1.02 -26.22 -6.56
N LYS A 76 -0.01 -25.42 -6.85
CA LYS A 76 0.12 -24.15 -7.58
C LYS A 76 1.06 -23.18 -6.86
N THR A 77 0.84 -22.96 -5.57
CA THR A 77 1.70 -22.08 -4.74
C THR A 77 3.13 -22.61 -4.66
N SER A 78 3.33 -23.93 -4.53
CA SER A 78 4.67 -24.54 -4.54
C SER A 78 5.41 -24.34 -5.86
N LYS A 79 4.72 -24.47 -7.00
CA LYS A 79 5.28 -24.23 -8.34
C LYS A 79 5.66 -22.76 -8.51
N GLN A 80 4.81 -21.84 -8.06
CA GLN A 80 5.10 -20.40 -8.08
C GLN A 80 6.31 -20.07 -7.19
N LEU A 81 6.37 -20.59 -5.97
CA LEU A 81 7.49 -20.38 -5.05
C LEU A 81 8.80 -20.89 -5.63
N LYS A 82 8.81 -22.08 -6.25
CA LYS A 82 10.02 -22.61 -6.94
C LYS A 82 10.51 -21.67 -8.03
N SER A 83 9.59 -21.07 -8.81
CA SER A 83 9.95 -20.08 -9.84
C SER A 83 10.56 -18.82 -9.25
N ILE A 84 9.99 -18.29 -8.16
CA ILE A 84 10.50 -17.09 -7.47
C ILE A 84 11.86 -17.36 -6.83
N LEU A 85 12.01 -18.50 -6.15
CA LEU A 85 13.27 -18.89 -5.50
C LEU A 85 14.40 -19.09 -6.50
N LYS A 86 14.11 -19.57 -7.71
CA LYS A 86 15.10 -19.69 -8.80
C LYS A 86 15.61 -18.32 -9.26
N LYS A 87 14.80 -17.27 -9.17
CA LYS A 87 15.15 -15.89 -9.53
C LYS A 87 15.54 -15.04 -8.31
N ARG A 88 15.81 -15.67 -7.17
CA ARG A 88 16.13 -14.95 -5.93
C ARG A 88 17.45 -14.18 -6.08
N PRO A 89 17.45 -12.85 -5.91
CA PRO A 89 18.68 -12.06 -5.95
C PRO A 89 19.61 -12.39 -4.78
N GLU A 90 20.91 -12.24 -5.02
CA GLU A 90 21.92 -12.28 -3.97
C GLU A 90 21.83 -11.05 -3.07
N ARG A 91 22.30 -11.21 -1.82
CA ARG A 91 22.29 -10.12 -0.84
C ARG A 91 23.01 -8.86 -1.32
N SER A 92 24.16 -9.03 -1.99
CA SER A 92 24.94 -7.91 -2.54
C SER A 92 24.12 -7.08 -3.53
N VAL A 93 23.30 -7.72 -4.37
CA VAL A 93 22.44 -7.02 -5.34
C VAL A 93 21.38 -6.19 -4.62
N LEU A 94 20.83 -6.71 -3.53
CA LEU A 94 19.87 -5.95 -2.71
C LEU A 94 20.53 -4.79 -1.97
N GLU A 95 21.80 -4.91 -1.60
CA GLU A 95 22.59 -3.81 -1.02
C GLU A 95 22.87 -2.73 -2.07
N ASP A 96 23.29 -3.10 -3.28
CA ASP A 96 23.56 -2.18 -4.39
C ASP A 96 22.30 -1.41 -4.82
N MET A 97 21.13 -2.06 -4.71
CA MET A 97 19.82 -1.45 -4.95
C MET A 97 19.28 -0.67 -3.75
N ASN A 98 20.05 -0.49 -2.68
CA ASN A 98 19.65 0.16 -1.42
C ASN A 98 18.41 -0.44 -0.75
N ILE A 99 18.12 -1.73 -0.98
CA ILE A 99 17.02 -2.46 -0.35
C ILE A 99 17.46 -3.00 1.02
N LEU A 100 18.65 -3.61 1.07
CA LEU A 100 19.26 -4.06 2.32
C LEU A 100 20.37 -3.10 2.73
N ILE A 101 20.45 -2.84 4.03
CA ILE A 101 21.43 -1.91 4.59
C ILE A 101 22.08 -2.58 5.81
N GLY A 102 23.41 -2.50 5.91
CA GLY A 102 24.16 -3.02 7.06
C GLY A 102 24.78 -4.39 6.78
N ARG A 103 25.90 -4.40 6.02
CA ARG A 103 26.61 -5.62 5.62
C ARG A 103 27.01 -6.52 6.79
N SER A 104 27.22 -5.95 7.99
CA SER A 104 27.81 -6.61 9.16
C SER A 104 27.03 -6.46 10.47
N MET A 105 25.81 -5.91 10.44
CA MET A 105 25.07 -5.56 11.66
C MET A 105 23.91 -6.52 11.90
N ASP A 106 23.58 -6.74 13.17
CA ASP A 106 22.36 -7.45 13.56
C ASP A 106 21.11 -6.68 13.09
N PRO A 107 20.12 -7.34 12.46
CA PRO A 107 18.89 -6.69 11.99
C PRO A 107 18.19 -5.82 13.03
N SER A 108 18.29 -6.16 14.31
CA SER A 108 17.68 -5.40 15.41
C SER A 108 18.29 -4.00 15.61
N ILE A 109 19.57 -3.82 15.28
CA ILE A 109 20.34 -2.58 15.52
C ILE A 109 20.46 -1.72 14.26
N VAL A 110 20.24 -2.30 13.08
CA VAL A 110 20.39 -1.60 11.79
C VAL A 110 19.65 -0.26 11.76
N ALA A 111 18.40 -0.22 12.24
CA ALA A 111 17.58 0.99 12.20
C ALA A 111 18.13 2.10 13.12
N THR A 112 18.52 1.77 14.35
CA THR A 112 19.03 2.75 15.31
C THR A 112 20.36 3.34 14.84
N GLN A 113 21.23 2.50 14.30
CA GLN A 113 22.52 2.95 13.79
C GLN A 113 22.40 3.79 12.51
N GLN A 114 21.47 3.47 11.61
CA GLN A 114 21.19 4.32 10.46
C GLN A 114 20.73 5.71 10.86
N ASN A 115 19.84 5.78 11.85
CA ASN A 115 19.35 7.06 12.37
C ASN A 115 20.49 7.85 13.01
N LEU A 116 21.35 7.20 13.80
CA LEU A 116 22.54 7.83 14.36
C LEU A 116 23.48 8.36 13.27
N LYS A 117 23.78 7.55 12.24
CA LYS A 117 24.63 7.95 11.11
C LYS A 117 24.03 9.13 10.36
N LYS A 118 22.71 9.14 10.11
CA LYS A 118 22.01 10.27 9.50
C LYS A 118 22.11 11.52 10.35
N ALA A 119 21.87 11.43 11.65
CA ALA A 119 21.96 12.58 12.56
C ALA A 119 23.37 13.17 12.62
N GLN A 120 24.40 12.32 12.70
CA GLN A 120 25.80 12.74 12.66
C GLN A 120 26.14 13.45 11.36
N LEU A 121 25.71 12.90 10.21
CA LEU A 121 25.93 13.53 8.91
C LEU A 121 25.19 14.87 8.81
N LEU A 122 23.96 14.95 9.33
CA LEU A 122 23.19 16.19 9.34
C LEU A 122 23.90 17.27 10.14
N ASN A 123 24.37 16.95 11.35
CA ASN A 123 25.11 17.90 12.19
C ASN A 123 26.41 18.37 11.50
N ALA A 124 27.14 17.45 10.87
CA ALA A 124 28.34 17.80 10.12
C ALA A 124 28.03 18.72 8.93
N MET A 125 26.96 18.43 8.17
CA MET A 125 26.49 19.28 7.07
C MET A 125 26.04 20.64 7.57
N GLU A 126 25.35 20.70 8.71
CA GLU A 126 24.88 21.94 9.30
C GLU A 126 26.05 22.85 9.66
N ASN A 127 27.14 22.31 10.22
CA ASN A 127 28.35 23.06 10.49
C ASN A 127 29.01 23.58 9.19
N LEU A 128 29.12 22.72 8.17
CA LEU A 128 29.63 23.11 6.85
C LEU A 128 28.78 24.21 6.18
N MET A 129 27.47 24.20 6.41
CA MET A 129 26.55 25.22 5.90
C MET A 129 26.62 26.52 6.68
N ARG A 130 26.81 26.46 8.01
CA ARG A 130 27.04 27.64 8.86
C ARG A 130 28.32 28.37 8.47
N ASP A 131 29.40 27.62 8.26
CA ASP A 131 30.71 28.15 7.91
C ASP A 131 30.88 28.36 6.40
N ARG A 132 29.78 28.30 5.63
CA ARG A 132 29.81 28.50 4.18
C ARG A 132 30.19 29.96 3.90
N PRO A 133 31.32 30.22 3.22
CA PRO A 133 31.75 31.59 2.97
C PRO A 133 30.77 32.32 2.05
N HIS A 134 30.54 33.59 2.35
CA HIS A 134 29.65 34.47 1.60
C HIS A 134 30.35 34.99 0.35
N ILE A 135 29.57 35.46 -0.63
CA ILE A 135 30.09 35.86 -1.94
C ILE A 135 31.07 37.04 -1.88
N ASN A 136 31.05 37.78 -0.77
CA ASN A 136 31.92 38.92 -0.51
C ASN A 136 33.21 38.55 0.24
N ASP A 137 33.36 37.28 0.64
CA ASP A 137 34.56 36.82 1.33
C ASP A 137 35.72 36.71 0.33
N GLU A 138 36.87 37.27 0.69
CA GLU A 138 38.05 37.44 -0.18
C GLU A 138 38.60 36.09 -0.70
N HIS A 139 38.36 35.01 0.04
CA HIS A 139 38.72 33.64 -0.33
C HIS A 139 37.81 33.03 -1.42
N VAL A 140 36.58 33.51 -1.58
CA VAL A 140 35.59 33.02 -2.56
C VAL A 140 35.72 33.74 -3.90
N GLN A 141 36.12 35.02 -3.88
CA GLN A 141 36.27 35.84 -5.09
C GLN A 141 37.27 35.27 -6.11
N LYS A 142 38.19 34.39 -5.68
CA LYS A 142 39.25 33.81 -6.53
C LYS A 142 38.93 32.43 -7.10
N VAL A 143 37.70 31.92 -6.96
CA VAL A 143 37.35 30.55 -7.44
C VAL A 143 36.55 30.58 -8.74
N ILE A 144 35.63 31.55 -8.89
CA ILE A 144 34.81 31.68 -10.09
C ILE A 144 35.52 32.59 -11.08
N HIS A 145 36.12 31.98 -12.10
CA HIS A 145 36.73 32.70 -13.22
C HIS A 145 35.78 32.61 -14.41
N PHE A 146 35.42 33.74 -14.99
CA PHE A 146 34.75 33.74 -16.28
C PHE A 146 35.82 33.53 -17.36
N ASN A 147 35.64 32.49 -18.17
CA ASN A 147 36.44 32.36 -19.38
C ASN A 147 36.12 33.56 -20.29
N GLU A 148 37.17 34.24 -20.74
CA GLU A 148 37.05 35.41 -21.63
C GLU A 148 36.44 35.01 -22.98
N SER A 149 36.67 33.76 -23.40
CA SER A 149 36.12 33.19 -24.62
C SER A 149 34.93 32.28 -24.32
N VAL A 150 33.83 32.49 -25.04
CA VAL A 150 32.67 31.59 -25.04
C VAL A 150 32.81 30.62 -26.21
N GLU A 151 32.94 29.34 -25.92
CA GLU A 151 32.85 28.31 -26.94
C GLU A 151 31.39 28.14 -27.38
N VAL A 152 31.09 28.53 -28.61
CA VAL A 152 29.79 28.28 -29.23
C VAL A 152 29.85 26.93 -29.92
N LEU A 153 29.37 25.89 -29.23
CA LEU A 153 29.23 24.57 -29.85
C LEU A 153 28.10 24.59 -30.89
N PRO A 154 28.28 23.96 -32.06
CA PRO A 154 27.21 23.84 -33.04
C PRO A 154 26.05 23.05 -32.43
N THR A 155 24.91 23.70 -32.28
CA THR A 155 23.68 23.01 -31.87
C THR A 155 23.10 22.22 -33.04
N PHE A 156 22.37 21.16 -32.74
CA PHE A 156 21.66 20.36 -33.75
C PHE A 156 20.91 21.25 -34.73
N ARG A 157 21.02 20.93 -36.01
CA ARG A 157 20.26 21.66 -37.03
C ARG A 157 18.77 21.42 -36.79
N LYS A 158 17.93 22.37 -37.21
CA LYS A 158 16.47 22.25 -37.12
C LYS A 158 15.93 20.96 -37.76
N SER A 159 16.65 20.38 -38.73
CA SER A 159 16.35 19.10 -39.37
C SER A 159 16.60 17.89 -38.48
N GLU A 160 17.55 17.99 -37.55
CA GLU A 160 17.98 16.91 -36.65
C GLU A 160 17.25 16.98 -35.31
N TYR A 161 16.95 18.18 -34.83
CA TYR A 161 16.21 18.41 -33.59
C TYR A 161 15.17 19.51 -33.76
N SER A 162 13.90 19.11 -33.87
CA SER A 162 12.78 20.04 -33.96
C SER A 162 12.48 20.64 -32.60
N ARG A 163 12.82 21.92 -32.41
CA ARG A 163 12.42 22.71 -31.24
C ARG A 163 10.97 23.21 -31.30
N LYS A 164 10.22 22.82 -32.35
CA LYS A 164 8.80 23.18 -32.44
C LYS A 164 8.02 22.39 -31.39
N PRO A 165 7.05 23.03 -30.73
CA PRO A 165 6.16 22.31 -29.82
C PRO A 165 5.46 21.19 -30.58
N ASP A 166 5.25 20.05 -29.91
CA ASP A 166 4.59 18.89 -30.49
C ASP A 166 3.24 19.30 -31.11
N ILE A 167 2.94 18.73 -32.29
CA ILE A 167 1.68 18.94 -32.98
C ILE A 167 0.52 18.54 -32.06
N ASN A 168 0.70 17.49 -31.25
CA ASN A 168 -0.29 16.97 -30.31
C ASN A 168 -0.12 17.50 -28.87
N SER A 169 0.53 18.67 -28.70
CA SER A 169 0.68 19.27 -27.37
C SER A 169 -0.68 19.45 -26.69
N THR A 170 -0.78 18.98 -25.45
CA THR A 170 -2.03 18.94 -24.66
C THR A 170 -2.75 20.28 -24.56
N PHE A 171 -2.00 21.40 -24.52
CA PHE A 171 -2.59 22.75 -24.45
C PHE A 171 -3.47 23.10 -25.66
N LYS A 172 -3.27 22.45 -26.82
CA LYS A 172 -4.08 22.69 -28.02
C LYS A 172 -5.48 22.08 -27.94
N HIS A 173 -5.68 21.14 -27.02
CA HIS A 173 -6.96 20.44 -26.82
C HIS A 173 -7.67 20.89 -25.53
N LEU A 174 -7.18 21.94 -24.86
CA LEU A 174 -7.83 22.47 -23.66
C LEU A 174 -9.11 23.22 -24.02
N THR A 175 -10.22 22.83 -23.40
CA THR A 175 -11.44 23.63 -23.43
C THR A 175 -11.23 24.92 -22.63
N PRO A 176 -11.95 26.02 -22.93
CA PRO A 176 -11.83 27.27 -22.17
C PRO A 176 -12.07 27.08 -20.66
N GLN A 177 -13.01 26.19 -20.31
CA GLN A 177 -13.30 25.84 -18.92
C GLN A 177 -12.11 25.16 -18.24
N LEU A 178 -11.52 24.14 -18.89
CA LEU A 178 -10.37 23.43 -18.33
C LEU A 178 -9.15 24.34 -18.19
N LYS A 179 -8.97 25.27 -19.14
CA LYS A 179 -7.93 26.30 -19.06
C LYS A 179 -8.10 27.22 -17.84
N MET A 180 -9.33 27.61 -17.52
CA MET A 180 -9.65 28.42 -16.35
C MET A 180 -9.38 27.65 -15.06
N GLN A 181 -9.84 26.39 -14.98
CA GLN A 181 -9.58 25.52 -13.83
C GLN A 181 -8.09 25.32 -13.57
N ILE A 182 -7.30 25.03 -14.61
CA ILE A 182 -5.84 24.90 -14.49
C ILE A 182 -5.21 26.21 -13.99
N ARG A 183 -5.70 27.36 -14.44
CA ARG A 183 -5.20 28.67 -13.99
C ARG A 183 -5.51 28.91 -12.52
N GLU A 184 -6.73 28.61 -12.07
CA GLU A 184 -7.14 28.73 -10.67
C GLU A 184 -6.28 27.82 -9.77
N GLU A 185 -6.13 26.55 -10.16
CA GLU A 185 -5.31 25.57 -9.44
C GLU A 185 -3.84 26.02 -9.33
N LEU A 186 -3.25 26.50 -10.43
CA LEU A 186 -1.87 27.00 -10.42
C LEU A 186 -1.69 28.26 -9.56
N ASN A 187 -2.67 29.16 -9.53
CA ASN A 187 -2.63 30.34 -8.67
C ASN A 187 -2.74 29.96 -7.19
N GLU A 188 -3.60 29.00 -6.86
CA GLU A 188 -3.78 28.49 -5.51
C GLU A 188 -2.47 27.86 -4.99
N TYR A 189 -1.85 27.01 -5.81
CA TYR A 189 -0.55 26.41 -5.49
C TYR A 189 0.54 27.48 -5.25
N LYS A 190 0.66 28.47 -6.15
CA LYS A 190 1.64 29.56 -6.02
C LYS A 190 1.44 30.39 -4.74
N LYS A 191 0.21 30.48 -4.24
CA LYS A 191 -0.14 31.34 -3.10
C LYS A 191 0.03 30.63 -1.76
N HIS A 192 -0.34 29.35 -1.68
CA HIS A 192 -0.45 28.65 -0.40
C HIS A 192 0.56 27.51 -0.21
N GLU A 193 1.03 26.88 -1.29
CA GLU A 193 1.90 25.69 -1.19
C GLU A 193 3.34 25.98 -1.59
N MET A 194 3.54 26.87 -2.56
CA MET A 194 4.86 27.17 -3.10
C MET A 194 5.71 27.94 -2.08
N LYS A 195 6.82 27.32 -1.64
CA LYS A 195 7.79 27.96 -0.76
C LYS A 195 8.60 29.00 -1.54
N VAL A 196 8.28 30.28 -1.33
CA VAL A 196 9.01 31.42 -1.90
C VAL A 196 9.62 32.23 -0.77
N HIS A 197 10.84 32.74 -0.98
CA HIS A 197 11.49 33.64 -0.02
C HIS A 197 10.70 34.95 0.13
N GLU A 198 10.56 35.47 1.35
CA GLU A 198 9.70 36.63 1.65
C GLU A 198 10.00 37.84 0.75
N SER A 199 11.28 38.15 0.53
CA SER A 199 11.71 39.27 -0.31
C SER A 199 11.36 39.12 -1.80
N SER A 200 11.07 37.90 -2.26
CA SER A 200 10.73 37.58 -3.65
C SER A 200 9.24 37.37 -3.89
N LEU A 201 8.41 37.37 -2.83
CA LEU A 201 6.95 37.20 -2.96
C LEU A 201 6.32 38.22 -3.91
N ARG A 202 6.83 39.47 -3.89
CA ARG A 202 6.39 40.54 -4.78
C ARG A 202 6.57 40.26 -6.28
N ASN A 203 7.43 39.29 -6.63
CA ASN A 203 7.69 38.90 -8.02
C ASN A 203 6.80 37.73 -8.47
N THR A 204 5.99 37.14 -7.59
CA THR A 204 5.11 36.03 -7.94
C THR A 204 3.88 36.56 -8.68
N LEU A 205 3.78 36.25 -9.97
CA LEU A 205 2.64 36.64 -10.81
C LEU A 205 1.54 35.58 -10.77
N PHE A 206 0.32 36.02 -10.45
CA PHE A 206 -0.94 35.27 -10.55
C PHE A 206 -1.68 35.71 -11.84
N HIS A 207 -2.45 34.81 -12.45
CA HIS A 207 -3.04 35.01 -13.79
C HIS A 207 -4.56 34.91 -13.83
#